data_AF-A0A1I7C0B8-F1
#
_entry.id   AF-A0A1I7C0B8-F1
#
_cell.length_a   1.000
_cell.length_b   1.000
_cell.length_c   1.000
_cell.angle_alpha   90.00
_cell.angle_beta   90.00
_cell.angle_gamma   90.00
#
_symmetry.space_group_name_H-M   'P 1'
#
loop_
_entity.id
_entity.type
_entity.pdbx_description
1 polymer ?
#
loop_
_entity_poly.entity_id
_entity_poly.type
_entity_poly.pdbx_seq_one_letter_code
_entity_poly.pdbx_strand_id
1 'polypeptide(L)'
;MISCLTRLPKVVSTSQKFIQSWEDLSLDIWGPRTGKSTSRVMPAILDAPGAVVSTSNKRDVVDGTRGVRELTAPVWVFDPQKIAQEEAQWWWNPLSYVTDEEKAYKLTQHFSVGSRVPVSKPDAYFDPKAEDILSSYFLAAALGGLPITQVYLWVTEQVNREPINILKEHDYELPYKGLESTLELADKQRDGIFGTAEKMIQCLKSRNTLRWVAPMGGATVATNPAGSSTLTCSPPHRRRSTSSPRKVPAPLPPSPQH
;
A
#
# COMPACT_ATOMS: atom_id res chain seq x y z
N MET A 1 -19.14 -7.50 -32.12
CA MET A 1 -18.82 -6.28 -31.34
C MET A 1 -18.89 -6.64 -29.86
N ILE A 2 -17.74 -6.82 -29.22
CA ILE A 2 -17.69 -6.93 -27.75
C ILE A 2 -18.04 -5.53 -27.24
N SER A 3 -19.18 -5.39 -26.57
CA SER A 3 -19.65 -4.13 -25.99
C SER A 3 -18.63 -3.66 -24.95
N CYS A 4 -17.79 -2.69 -25.33
CA CYS A 4 -16.69 -2.13 -24.54
C CYS A 4 -17.20 -1.15 -23.46
N LEU A 5 -18.30 -1.51 -22.78
CA LEU A 5 -19.12 -0.57 -22.03
C LEU A 5 -19.55 -1.15 -20.69
N THR A 6 -19.22 -0.46 -19.60
CA THR A 6 -19.71 -0.80 -18.25
C THR A 6 -21.11 -0.21 -18.07
N ARG A 7 -22.05 -1.00 -17.56
CA ARG A 7 -23.42 -0.52 -17.30
C ARG A 7 -23.46 0.26 -15.99
N LEU A 8 -23.96 1.49 -16.05
CA LEU A 8 -24.20 2.33 -14.87
C LEU A 8 -25.69 2.41 -14.53
N PRO A 9 -26.03 2.91 -13.33
CA PRO A 9 -27.40 3.20 -12.96
C PRO A 9 -28.09 4.13 -13.97
N LYS A 10 -29.43 4.12 -13.97
CA LYS A 10 -30.22 4.99 -14.83
C LYS A 10 -30.11 6.45 -14.38
N VAL A 11 -30.07 7.37 -15.34
CA VAL A 11 -30.19 8.80 -15.08
C VAL A 11 -31.59 9.08 -14.52
N VAL A 12 -31.68 9.74 -13.37
CA VAL A 12 -32.96 9.93 -12.66
C VAL A 12 -33.97 10.74 -13.49
N SER A 13 -33.53 11.80 -14.16
CA SER A 13 -34.42 12.68 -14.93
C SER A 13 -34.97 12.04 -16.20
N THR A 14 -34.21 11.18 -16.87
CA THR A 14 -34.58 10.61 -18.18
C THR A 14 -34.91 9.13 -18.14
N SER A 15 -34.63 8.44 -17.03
CA SER A 15 -34.69 6.98 -16.89
C SER A 15 -33.87 6.19 -17.92
N GLN A 16 -32.99 6.87 -18.67
CA GLN A 16 -32.11 6.23 -19.64
C GLN A 16 -30.93 5.56 -18.94
N LYS A 17 -30.43 4.49 -19.55
CA LYS A 17 -29.21 3.82 -19.07
C LYS A 17 -28.02 4.76 -19.28
N PHE A 18 -27.29 5.01 -18.22
CA PHE A 18 -25.99 5.65 -18.32
C PHE A 18 -24.95 4.55 -18.57
N ILE A 19 -24.02 4.81 -19.48
CA ILE A 19 -23.03 3.83 -19.91
C ILE A 19 -21.69 4.55 -20.01
N GLN A 20 -20.63 3.90 -19.56
CA GLN A 20 -19.27 4.44 -19.51
C GLN A 20 -18.33 3.51 -20.28
N SER A 21 -17.39 4.07 -21.04
CA SER A 21 -16.30 3.30 -21.65
C SER A 21 -15.33 2.82 -20.58
N TRP A 22 -14.64 1.71 -20.82
CA TRP A 22 -13.56 1.24 -19.92
C TRP A 22 -12.37 2.21 -19.84
N GLU A 23 -12.23 3.11 -20.81
CA GLU A 23 -11.19 4.13 -20.86
C GLU A 23 -11.58 5.44 -20.14
N ASP A 24 -12.87 5.63 -19.87
CA ASP A 24 -13.37 6.83 -19.20
C ASP A 24 -13.07 6.76 -17.70
N LEU A 25 -12.56 7.86 -17.13
CA LEU A 25 -12.37 8.00 -15.68
C LEU A 25 -13.64 8.56 -15.02
N SER A 26 -14.07 7.96 -13.92
CA SER A 26 -15.19 8.46 -13.11
C SER A 26 -14.79 8.71 -11.66
N LEU A 27 -15.27 9.82 -11.08
CA LEU A 27 -15.21 10.11 -9.65
C LEU A 27 -16.60 9.91 -9.02
N ASP A 28 -16.68 8.99 -8.07
CA ASP A 28 -17.92 8.60 -7.40
C ASP A 28 -17.93 9.06 -5.94
N ILE A 29 -18.82 10.00 -5.59
CA ILE A 29 -18.97 10.51 -4.21
C ILE A 29 -20.19 9.87 -3.54
N TRP A 30 -19.95 9.09 -2.48
CA TRP A 30 -20.99 8.32 -1.79
C TRP A 30 -20.91 8.50 -0.27
N GLY A 31 -22.07 8.65 0.38
CA GLY A 31 -22.17 8.60 1.83
C GLY A 31 -21.91 7.19 2.39
N PRO A 32 -21.53 7.03 3.66
CA PRO A 32 -21.41 5.70 4.27
C PRO A 32 -22.74 4.91 4.23
N ARG A 33 -22.67 3.59 4.00
CA ARG A 33 -23.82 2.65 3.99
C ARG A 33 -24.88 2.91 2.91
N THR A 34 -24.52 3.57 1.81
CA THR A 34 -25.41 3.87 0.68
C THR A 34 -25.36 2.85 -0.45
N GLY A 35 -24.71 1.70 -0.23
CA GLY A 35 -24.61 0.63 -1.24
C GLY A 35 -23.54 0.83 -2.31
N LYS A 36 -22.56 1.73 -2.11
CA LYS A 36 -21.44 1.96 -3.06
C LYS A 36 -20.82 0.64 -3.56
N SER A 37 -20.47 -0.27 -2.65
CA SER A 37 -19.82 -1.52 -3.01
C SER A 37 -20.73 -2.38 -3.90
N THR A 38 -21.97 -2.63 -3.46
CA THR A 38 -22.92 -3.54 -4.10
C THR A 38 -23.48 -3.02 -5.42
N SER A 39 -23.72 -1.70 -5.52
CA SER A 39 -24.41 -1.11 -6.68
C SER A 39 -23.45 -0.51 -7.71
N ARG A 40 -22.19 -0.22 -7.35
CA ARG A 40 -21.21 0.43 -8.23
C ARG A 40 -19.95 -0.38 -8.44
N VAL A 41 -19.30 -0.82 -7.36
CA VAL A 41 -17.98 -1.47 -7.42
C VAL A 41 -18.08 -2.92 -7.90
N MET A 42 -18.92 -3.75 -7.25
CA MET A 42 -19.06 -5.17 -7.59
C MET A 42 -19.52 -5.36 -9.05
N PRO A 43 -20.56 -4.66 -9.55
CA PRO A 43 -20.96 -4.81 -10.94
C PRO A 43 -19.85 -4.44 -11.92
N ALA A 44 -19.08 -3.37 -11.65
CA ALA A 44 -17.97 -2.98 -12.51
C ALA A 44 -16.86 -4.05 -12.56
N ILE A 45 -16.57 -4.72 -11.45
CA ILE A 45 -15.60 -5.83 -11.39
C ILE A 45 -16.12 -7.05 -12.17
N LEU A 46 -17.39 -7.39 -12.00
CA LEU A 46 -18.00 -8.56 -12.63
C LEU A 46 -18.18 -8.38 -14.14
N ASP A 47 -18.52 -7.18 -14.60
CA ASP A 47 -18.67 -6.84 -16.02
C ASP A 47 -17.34 -6.65 -16.74
N ALA A 48 -16.22 -6.55 -16.02
CA ALA A 48 -14.92 -6.24 -16.61
C ALA A 48 -14.43 -7.37 -17.53
N PRO A 49 -14.08 -7.07 -18.79
CA PRO A 49 -13.69 -8.08 -19.78
C PRO A 49 -12.30 -8.67 -19.54
N GLY A 50 -11.50 -8.09 -18.63
CA GLY A 50 -10.11 -8.50 -18.38
C GLY A 50 -9.69 -8.33 -16.93
N ALA A 51 -8.41 -8.08 -16.71
CA ALA A 51 -7.82 -7.82 -15.40
C ALA A 51 -8.51 -6.67 -14.66
N VAL A 52 -8.69 -6.80 -13.34
CA VAL A 52 -9.23 -5.71 -12.51
C VAL A 52 -8.47 -5.58 -11.20
N VAL A 53 -7.85 -4.44 -10.95
CA VAL A 53 -7.29 -4.17 -9.61
C VAL A 53 -8.33 -3.41 -8.80
N SER A 54 -8.74 -3.95 -7.64
CA SER A 54 -9.69 -3.29 -6.75
C SER A 54 -9.16 -3.20 -5.34
N THR A 55 -9.09 -1.98 -4.79
CA THR A 55 -8.67 -1.77 -3.41
C THR A 55 -9.86 -1.49 -2.49
N SER A 56 -9.94 -2.20 -1.36
CA SER A 56 -11.03 -2.06 -0.40
C SER A 56 -10.54 -2.21 1.03
N ASN A 57 -11.07 -1.40 1.94
CA ASN A 57 -10.80 -1.53 3.38
C ASN A 57 -11.85 -2.40 4.10
N LYS A 58 -12.62 -3.20 3.34
CA LYS A 58 -13.66 -4.13 3.80
C LYS A 58 -13.63 -5.39 2.95
N ARG A 59 -14.06 -6.51 3.56
CA ARG A 59 -14.17 -7.81 2.88
C ARG A 59 -15.29 -7.93 1.85
N ASP A 60 -16.26 -7.01 1.87
CA ASP A 60 -17.48 -7.04 1.06
C ASP A 60 -17.21 -7.22 -0.44
N VAL A 61 -16.27 -6.46 -1.02
CA VAL A 61 -15.94 -6.55 -2.45
C VAL A 61 -15.37 -7.90 -2.82
N VAL A 62 -14.45 -8.45 -2.01
CA VAL A 62 -13.84 -9.77 -2.28
C VAL A 62 -14.90 -10.86 -2.17
N ASP A 63 -15.69 -10.87 -1.08
CA ASP A 63 -16.76 -11.86 -0.88
C ASP A 63 -17.78 -11.84 -2.02
N GLY A 64 -18.15 -10.65 -2.48
CA GLY A 64 -19.18 -10.47 -3.51
C GLY A 64 -18.73 -10.74 -4.94
N THR A 65 -17.42 -10.83 -5.21
CA THR A 65 -16.89 -10.93 -6.59
C THR A 65 -16.01 -12.14 -6.86
N ARG A 66 -15.29 -12.66 -5.85
CA ARG A 66 -14.32 -13.74 -6.01
C ARG A 66 -14.90 -14.96 -6.71
N GLY A 67 -15.98 -15.54 -6.16
CA GLY A 67 -16.51 -16.81 -6.67
C GLY A 67 -16.97 -16.75 -8.13
N VAL A 68 -17.44 -15.59 -8.60
CA VAL A 68 -17.82 -15.40 -10.01
C VAL A 68 -16.59 -15.20 -10.89
N ARG A 69 -15.60 -14.42 -10.43
CA ARG A 69 -14.36 -14.15 -11.19
C ARG A 69 -13.49 -15.39 -11.34
N GLU A 70 -13.42 -16.23 -10.31
CA GLU A 70 -12.68 -17.51 -10.31
C GLU A 70 -13.17 -18.50 -11.38
N LEU A 71 -14.41 -18.37 -11.87
CA LEU A 71 -14.91 -19.18 -12.98
C LEU A 71 -14.20 -18.90 -14.31
N THR A 72 -13.54 -17.74 -14.44
CA THR A 72 -12.98 -17.26 -15.72
C THR A 72 -11.48 -16.96 -15.65
N ALA A 73 -10.96 -16.56 -14.49
CA ALA A 73 -9.55 -16.22 -14.31
C ALA A 73 -9.12 -16.40 -12.85
N PRO A 74 -7.80 -16.57 -12.58
CA PRO A 74 -7.29 -16.59 -11.21
C PRO A 74 -7.59 -15.28 -10.48
N VAL A 75 -7.90 -15.39 -9.18
CA VAL A 75 -8.13 -14.25 -8.29
C VAL A 75 -7.05 -14.23 -7.21
N TRP A 76 -6.38 -13.10 -7.08
CA TRP A 76 -5.36 -12.88 -6.06
C TRP A 76 -5.85 -11.87 -5.04
N VAL A 77 -5.84 -12.27 -3.77
CA VAL A 77 -6.18 -11.41 -2.64
C VAL A 77 -4.93 -11.10 -1.84
N PHE A 78 -4.65 -9.82 -1.65
CA PHE A 78 -3.53 -9.30 -0.87
C PHE A 78 -4.08 -8.67 0.41
N ASP A 79 -3.93 -9.39 1.53
CA ASP A 79 -4.53 -9.02 2.82
C ASP A 79 -3.51 -8.98 3.97
N PRO A 80 -2.56 -8.03 3.97
CA PRO A 80 -1.55 -7.89 5.04
C PRO A 80 -2.15 -7.53 6.40
N GLN A 81 -3.42 -7.10 6.45
CA GLN A 81 -4.10 -6.67 7.67
C GLN A 81 -5.18 -7.64 8.16
N LYS A 82 -5.37 -8.76 7.48
CA LYS A 82 -6.38 -9.78 7.81
C LYS A 82 -7.81 -9.22 7.86
N ILE A 83 -8.15 -8.30 6.96
CA ILE A 83 -9.51 -7.75 6.83
C ILE A 83 -10.46 -8.78 6.20
N ALA A 84 -10.00 -9.48 5.16
CA ALA A 84 -10.69 -10.59 4.52
C ALA A 84 -10.41 -11.94 5.21
N GLN A 85 -9.40 -11.98 6.10
CA GLN A 85 -8.90 -13.19 6.75
C GLN A 85 -8.28 -14.18 5.75
N GLU A 86 -7.69 -13.65 4.68
CA GLU A 86 -6.99 -14.47 3.69
C GLU A 86 -5.64 -14.96 4.26
N GLU A 87 -5.32 -16.23 4.02
CA GLU A 87 -3.98 -16.74 4.28
C GLU A 87 -3.06 -16.49 3.08
N ALA A 88 -1.82 -16.08 3.35
CA ALA A 88 -0.84 -15.77 2.32
C ALA A 88 -0.34 -17.06 1.63
N GLN A 89 -0.97 -17.42 0.51
CA GLN A 89 -0.56 -18.52 -0.37
C GLN A 89 0.38 -18.07 -1.49
N TRP A 90 0.45 -16.76 -1.72
CA TRP A 90 1.32 -16.12 -2.70
C TRP A 90 1.93 -14.86 -2.10
N TRP A 91 3.04 -14.40 -2.68
CA TRP A 91 3.68 -13.15 -2.29
C TRP A 91 4.14 -12.37 -3.53
N TRP A 92 4.20 -11.05 -3.40
CA TRP A 92 4.71 -10.17 -4.45
C TRP A 92 6.06 -9.60 -4.01
N ASN A 93 7.06 -9.67 -4.88
CA ASN A 93 8.35 -9.02 -4.62
C ASN A 93 8.30 -7.54 -5.03
N PRO A 94 8.28 -6.55 -4.11
CA PRO A 94 8.25 -5.15 -4.51
C PRO A 94 9.55 -4.71 -5.18
N LEU A 95 10.67 -5.37 -4.88
CA LEU A 95 11.97 -5.09 -5.51
C LEU A 95 12.02 -5.53 -6.98
N SER A 96 11.09 -6.40 -7.44
CA SER A 96 11.02 -6.79 -8.86
C SER A 96 10.74 -5.60 -9.80
N TYR A 97 10.23 -4.50 -9.27
CA TYR A 97 10.04 -3.25 -10.01
C TYR A 97 11.34 -2.44 -10.17
N VAL A 98 12.29 -2.60 -9.26
CA VAL A 98 13.50 -1.77 -9.18
C VAL A 98 14.55 -2.28 -10.16
N THR A 99 14.80 -1.53 -11.24
CA THR A 99 15.80 -1.86 -12.26
C THR A 99 16.90 -0.81 -12.41
N ASP A 100 16.72 0.34 -11.76
CA ASP A 100 17.55 1.55 -11.88
C ASP A 100 17.27 2.49 -10.69
N GLU A 101 18.05 3.56 -10.56
CA GLU A 101 17.93 4.52 -9.45
C GLU A 101 16.57 5.23 -9.45
N GLU A 102 16.01 5.51 -10.63
CA GLU A 102 14.73 6.23 -10.76
C GLU A 102 13.57 5.39 -10.21
N LYS A 103 13.54 4.09 -10.54
CA LYS A 103 12.53 3.16 -10.01
C LYS A 103 12.73 2.86 -8.53
N ALA A 104 13.98 2.80 -8.06
CA ALA A 104 14.27 2.69 -6.63
C ALA A 104 13.69 3.91 -5.88
N TYR A 105 13.91 5.12 -6.41
CA TYR A 105 13.39 6.35 -5.83
C TYR A 105 11.85 6.38 -5.85
N LYS A 106 11.21 5.99 -6.96
CA LYS A 106 9.74 5.87 -7.04
C LYS A 106 9.18 4.89 -6.00
N LEU A 107 9.83 3.74 -5.82
CA LEU A 107 9.44 2.79 -4.77
C LEU A 107 9.53 3.43 -3.38
N THR A 108 10.62 4.15 -3.09
CA THR A 108 10.78 4.90 -1.85
C THR A 108 9.67 5.93 -1.63
N GLN A 109 9.27 6.68 -2.67
CA GLN A 109 8.17 7.64 -2.58
C GLN A 109 6.86 6.98 -2.13
N HIS A 110 6.58 5.75 -2.59
CA HIS A 110 5.41 5.00 -2.14
C HIS A 110 5.45 4.69 -0.63
N PHE A 111 6.62 4.34 -0.08
CA PHE A 111 6.81 4.14 1.36
C PHE A 111 6.71 5.45 2.15
N SER A 112 7.37 6.51 1.66
CA SER A 112 7.31 7.85 2.25
C SER A 112 5.87 8.35 2.35
N VAL A 113 5.11 8.35 1.25
CA VAL A 113 3.70 8.76 1.26
C VAL A 113 2.83 7.83 2.11
N GLY A 114 3.05 6.52 2.03
CA GLY A 114 2.26 5.52 2.76
C GLY A 114 2.43 5.54 4.27
N SER A 115 3.58 6.02 4.77
CA SER A 115 3.88 6.10 6.20
C SER A 115 3.37 7.40 6.86
N ARG A 116 3.01 8.41 6.08
CA ARG A 116 2.62 9.73 6.61
C ARG A 116 1.30 9.68 7.37
N VAL A 117 1.26 10.34 8.52
CA VAL A 117 0.02 10.59 9.23
C VAL A 117 -0.69 11.76 8.53
N PRO A 118 -2.00 11.71 8.23
CA PRO A 118 -2.75 12.76 7.51
C PRO A 118 -2.67 14.21 8.02
N VAL A 119 -1.99 14.46 9.15
CA VAL A 119 -1.84 15.78 9.77
C VAL A 119 -0.35 16.14 10.02
N SER A 120 0.58 15.22 9.75
CA SER A 120 2.02 15.52 9.91
C SER A 120 2.54 16.28 8.69
N LYS A 121 3.15 17.44 8.92
CA LYS A 121 3.90 18.14 7.87
C LYS A 121 5.20 17.37 7.57
N PRO A 122 5.62 17.31 6.29
CA PRO A 122 6.92 16.77 5.93
C PRO A 122 8.04 17.53 6.65
N ASP A 123 9.06 16.80 7.08
CA ASP A 123 10.30 17.44 7.53
C ASP A 123 11.13 17.78 6.29
N ALA A 124 11.27 19.07 6.00
CA ALA A 124 11.94 19.55 4.79
C ALA A 124 13.44 19.17 4.72
N TYR A 125 14.04 18.78 5.85
CA TYR A 125 15.44 18.38 5.92
C TYR A 125 15.60 16.86 5.98
N PHE A 126 14.89 16.20 6.91
CA PHE A 126 15.08 14.77 7.15
C PHE A 126 14.36 13.88 6.14
N ASP A 127 13.18 14.28 5.62
CA ASP A 127 12.44 13.43 4.69
C ASP A 127 13.22 13.19 3.39
N PRO A 128 13.76 14.21 2.69
CA PRO A 128 14.51 13.97 1.46
C PRO A 128 15.77 13.12 1.68
N LYS A 129 16.49 13.34 2.79
CA LYS A 129 17.67 12.56 3.14
C LYS A 129 17.34 11.10 3.45
N ALA A 130 16.23 10.86 4.13
CA ALA A 130 15.73 9.51 4.39
C ALA A 130 15.32 8.81 3.09
N GLU A 131 14.69 9.53 2.17
CA GLU A 131 14.32 9.00 0.85
C GLU A 131 15.54 8.65 0.00
N ASP A 132 16.60 9.48 0.02
CA ASP A 132 17.85 9.22 -0.69
C ASP A 132 18.54 7.92 -0.22
N ILE A 133 18.65 7.72 1.10
CA ILE A 133 19.26 6.49 1.65
C ILE A 133 18.40 5.26 1.37
N LEU A 134 17.07 5.37 1.49
CA LEU A 134 16.16 4.26 1.22
C LEU A 134 16.17 3.88 -0.25
N SER A 135 16.25 4.86 -1.15
CA SER A 135 16.41 4.61 -2.59
C SER A 135 17.67 3.79 -2.86
N SER A 136 18.80 4.19 -2.25
CA SER A 136 20.08 3.47 -2.37
C SER A 136 19.99 2.05 -1.81
N TYR A 137 19.31 1.85 -0.67
CA TYR A 137 19.09 0.53 -0.09
C TYR A 137 18.16 -0.36 -0.90
N PHE A 138 17.05 0.16 -1.44
CA PHE A 138 16.19 -0.64 -2.31
C PHE A 138 16.91 -1.05 -3.59
N LEU A 139 17.72 -0.15 -4.17
CA LEU A 139 18.56 -0.46 -5.33
C LEU A 139 19.58 -1.56 -4.99
N ALA A 140 20.32 -1.41 -3.88
CA ALA A 140 21.28 -2.42 -3.44
C ALA A 140 20.61 -3.79 -3.19
N ALA A 141 19.46 -3.82 -2.53
CA ALA A 141 18.73 -5.06 -2.28
C ALA A 141 18.24 -5.72 -3.58
N ALA A 142 17.77 -4.93 -4.56
CA ALA A 142 17.35 -5.44 -5.85
C ALA A 142 18.53 -6.03 -6.65
N LEU A 143 19.66 -5.33 -6.69
CA LEU A 143 20.89 -5.79 -7.38
C LEU A 143 21.48 -7.05 -6.73
N GLY A 144 21.52 -7.09 -5.40
CA GLY A 144 22.01 -8.25 -4.64
C GLY A 144 21.04 -9.43 -4.59
N GLY A 145 19.85 -9.32 -5.19
CA GLY A 145 18.82 -10.37 -5.12
C GLY A 145 18.33 -10.66 -3.69
N LEU A 146 18.42 -9.67 -2.80
CA LEU A 146 18.09 -9.79 -1.39
C LEU A 146 16.59 -9.52 -1.14
N PRO A 147 15.99 -10.09 -0.09
CA PRO A 147 14.61 -9.79 0.26
C PRO A 147 14.47 -8.34 0.74
N ILE A 148 13.31 -7.73 0.52
CA ILE A 148 13.03 -6.34 0.96
C ILE A 148 13.20 -6.14 2.47
N THR A 149 13.13 -7.22 3.26
CA THR A 149 13.40 -7.22 4.70
C THR A 149 14.83 -6.80 5.03
N GLN A 150 15.79 -7.03 4.13
CA GLN A 150 17.18 -6.64 4.31
C GLN A 150 17.33 -5.12 4.44
N VAL A 151 16.51 -4.35 3.72
CA VAL A 151 16.50 -2.88 3.83
C VAL A 151 16.17 -2.42 5.24
N TYR A 152 15.24 -3.11 5.93
CA TYR A 152 14.94 -2.80 7.33
C TYR A 152 16.15 -3.07 8.23
N LEU A 153 16.89 -4.16 7.98
CA LEU A 153 18.10 -4.48 8.74
C LEU A 153 19.18 -3.41 8.56
N TRP A 154 19.47 -3.00 7.32
CA TRP A 154 20.46 -1.94 7.04
C TRP A 154 20.08 -0.58 7.62
N VAL A 155 18.79 -0.24 7.68
CA VAL A 155 18.34 0.99 8.35
C VAL A 155 18.59 0.92 9.87
N THR A 156 18.40 -0.25 10.48
CA THR A 156 18.64 -0.41 11.94
C THR A 156 20.12 -0.60 12.29
N GLU A 157 20.93 -1.09 11.37
CA GLU A 157 22.37 -1.35 11.54
C GLU A 157 23.20 -0.32 10.76
N GLN A 158 23.27 0.91 11.27
CA GLN A 158 23.87 2.05 10.55
C GLN A 158 25.35 1.86 10.14
N VAL A 159 26.08 0.94 10.76
CA VAL A 159 27.50 0.67 10.45
C VAL A 159 27.70 -0.34 9.31
N ASN A 160 26.62 -0.93 8.80
CA ASN A 160 26.70 -1.97 7.79
C ASN A 160 27.10 -1.38 6.42
N ARG A 161 28.20 -1.89 5.85
CA ARG A 161 28.73 -1.46 4.54
C ARG A 161 28.35 -2.36 3.37
N GLU A 162 27.61 -3.44 3.61
CA GLU A 162 27.08 -4.33 2.59
C GLU A 162 26.37 -3.59 1.43
N PRO A 163 25.42 -2.67 1.66
CA PRO A 163 24.74 -1.99 0.56
C PRO A 163 25.69 -1.12 -0.28
N ILE A 164 26.72 -0.52 0.34
CA ILE A 164 27.75 0.25 -0.37
C ILE A 164 28.57 -0.67 -1.29
N ASN A 165 28.94 -1.85 -0.79
CA ASN A 165 29.72 -2.82 -1.56
C ASN A 165 28.93 -3.34 -2.76
N ILE A 166 27.66 -3.70 -2.57
CA ILE A 166 26.78 -4.13 -3.68
C ILE A 166 26.65 -3.03 -4.73
N LEU A 167 26.40 -1.78 -4.33
CA LEU A 167 26.30 -0.67 -5.28
C LEU A 167 27.62 -0.42 -6.03
N LYS A 168 28.77 -0.60 -5.38
CA LYS A 168 30.10 -0.51 -6.02
C LYS A 168 30.33 -1.61 -7.05
N GLU A 169 29.97 -2.84 -6.73
CA GLU A 169 30.13 -4.00 -7.62
C GLU A 169 29.30 -3.87 -8.90
N HIS A 170 28.24 -3.05 -8.87
CA HIS A 170 27.34 -2.78 -9.99
C HIS A 170 27.52 -1.38 -10.61
N ASP A 171 28.66 -0.71 -10.36
CA ASP A 171 29.04 0.58 -10.95
C ASP A 171 28.07 1.77 -10.66
N TYR A 172 27.32 1.71 -9.55
CA TYR A 172 26.43 2.80 -9.13
C TYR A 172 27.17 3.82 -8.25
N GLU A 173 28.07 4.60 -8.87
CA GLU A 173 28.96 5.53 -8.16
C GLU A 173 28.24 6.58 -7.32
N LEU A 174 27.28 7.29 -7.93
CA LEU A 174 26.57 8.38 -7.25
C LEU A 174 25.74 7.87 -6.05
N PRO A 175 24.94 6.78 -6.17
CA PRO A 175 24.25 6.19 -5.02
C PRO A 175 25.18 5.78 -3.87
N TYR A 176 26.26 5.02 -4.14
CA TYR A 176 27.11 4.55 -3.05
C TYR A 176 27.89 5.70 -2.41
N LYS A 177 28.32 6.71 -3.18
CA LYS A 177 28.99 7.91 -2.64
C LYS A 177 28.05 8.74 -1.78
N GLY A 178 26.80 8.90 -2.19
CA GLY A 178 25.77 9.57 -1.38
C GLY A 178 25.53 8.85 -0.06
N LEU A 179 25.51 7.53 -0.09
CA LEU A 179 25.37 6.69 1.10
C LEU A 179 26.61 6.79 2.02
N GLU A 180 27.83 6.67 1.48
CA GLU A 180 29.09 6.89 2.21
C GLU A 180 29.09 8.24 2.94
N SER A 181 28.76 9.31 2.22
CA SER A 181 28.68 10.66 2.78
C SER A 181 27.67 10.77 3.93
N THR A 182 26.56 10.04 3.85
CA THR A 182 25.53 10.05 4.92
C THR A 182 26.00 9.30 6.17
N LEU A 183 26.76 8.21 6.01
CA LEU A 183 27.33 7.47 7.14
C LEU A 183 28.40 8.27 7.89
N GLU A 184 29.12 9.15 7.19
CA GLU A 184 30.16 10.03 7.75
C GLU A 184 29.61 11.27 8.47
N LEU A 185 28.30 11.51 8.44
CA LEU A 185 27.66 12.61 9.18
C LEU A 185 27.82 12.43 10.70
N ALA A 186 27.74 13.55 11.41
CA ALA A 186 27.74 13.56 12.88
C ALA A 186 26.60 12.69 13.43
N ASP A 187 26.87 11.92 14.49
CA ASP A 187 25.97 10.89 15.02
C ASP A 187 24.52 11.35 15.18
N LYS A 188 24.30 12.52 15.80
CA LYS A 188 22.95 13.07 16.01
C LYS A 188 22.19 13.36 14.72
N GLN A 189 22.89 13.83 13.68
CA GLN A 189 22.29 14.13 12.39
C GLN A 189 22.01 12.84 11.61
N ARG A 190 22.95 11.90 11.63
CA ARG A 190 22.79 10.56 11.06
C ARG A 190 21.60 9.84 11.69
N ASP A 191 21.52 9.79 13.02
CA ASP A 191 20.40 9.19 13.75
C ASP A 191 19.05 9.79 13.38
N GLY A 192 18.98 11.11 13.15
CA GLY A 192 17.75 11.78 12.70
C GLY A 192 17.29 11.33 11.31
N ILE A 193 18.24 11.12 10.39
CA ILE A 193 17.96 10.63 9.02
C ILE A 193 17.50 9.17 9.09
N PHE A 194 18.25 8.31 9.76
CA PHE A 194 17.93 6.88 9.89
C PHE A 194 16.63 6.64 10.66
N GLY A 195 16.36 7.41 11.71
CA GLY A 195 15.09 7.35 12.43
C GLY A 195 13.88 7.80 11.60
N THR A 196 14.10 8.68 10.61
CA THR A 196 13.06 9.07 9.64
C THR A 196 12.86 7.96 8.60
N ALA A 197 13.94 7.37 8.09
CA ALA A 197 13.88 6.24 7.18
C ALA A 197 13.19 5.02 7.82
N GLU A 198 13.49 4.69 9.08
CA GLU A 198 12.84 3.58 9.80
C GLU A 198 11.32 3.77 9.87
N LYS A 199 10.85 5.00 10.12
CA LYS A 199 9.41 5.31 10.13
C LYS A 199 8.77 5.07 8.77
N MET A 200 9.45 5.41 7.66
CA MET A 200 8.94 5.24 6.31
C MET A 200 8.69 3.76 5.96
N ILE A 201 9.57 2.87 6.43
CA ILE A 201 9.49 1.43 6.17
C ILE A 201 8.93 0.61 7.33
N GLN A 202 8.29 1.24 8.32
CA GLN A 202 7.81 0.58 9.54
C GLN A 202 6.86 -0.60 9.25
N CYS A 203 6.15 -0.57 8.13
CA CYS A 203 5.26 -1.68 7.72
C CYS A 203 6.01 -3.00 7.47
N LEU A 204 7.31 -2.96 7.14
CA LEU A 204 8.17 -4.14 6.95
C LEU A 204 8.51 -4.84 8.27
N LYS A 205 8.30 -4.19 9.42
CA LYS A 205 8.47 -4.83 10.74
C LYS A 205 7.35 -5.83 11.06
N SER A 206 6.19 -5.69 10.41
CA SER A 206 5.02 -6.52 10.67
C SER A 206 5.16 -7.90 10.04
N ARG A 207 5.20 -8.95 10.86
CA ARG A 207 5.22 -10.34 10.38
C ARG A 207 4.06 -10.63 9.41
N ASN A 208 2.87 -10.09 9.66
CA ASN A 208 1.74 -10.27 8.75
C ASN A 208 2.00 -9.66 7.38
N THR A 209 2.61 -8.48 7.31
CA THR A 209 2.98 -7.84 6.04
C THR A 209 4.04 -8.66 5.31
N LEU A 210 5.08 -9.09 6.03
CA LEU A 210 6.21 -9.83 5.44
C LEU A 210 5.79 -11.10 4.71
N ARG A 211 4.74 -11.77 5.20
CA ARG A 211 4.17 -12.96 4.53
C ARG A 211 3.75 -12.71 3.08
N TRP A 212 3.44 -11.46 2.72
CA TRP A 212 2.96 -11.08 1.40
C TRP A 212 4.01 -10.42 0.52
N VAL A 213 5.17 -10.02 1.08
CA VAL A 213 6.19 -9.23 0.37
C VAL A 213 7.60 -9.82 0.40
N ALA A 214 7.79 -10.93 1.11
CA ALA A 214 9.05 -11.65 1.19
C ALA A 214 8.83 -13.16 0.98
N PRO A 215 9.86 -13.90 0.52
CA PRO A 215 9.76 -15.34 0.33
C PRO A 215 9.34 -16.04 1.63
N MET A 216 8.26 -16.80 1.58
CA MET A 216 7.89 -17.78 2.61
C MET A 216 8.09 -19.18 2.06
N GLY A 217 8.61 -20.09 2.88
CA GLY A 217 8.71 -21.50 2.51
C GLY A 217 7.36 -22.04 2.03
N GLY A 218 7.30 -22.50 0.78
CA GLY A 218 6.09 -23.06 0.14
C GLY A 218 5.16 -22.07 -0.56
N ALA A 219 5.35 -20.75 -0.42
CA ALA A 219 4.52 -19.76 -1.12
C ALA A 219 5.10 -19.44 -2.52
N THR A 220 4.24 -19.41 -3.53
CA THR A 220 4.66 -19.06 -4.90
C THR A 220 4.78 -17.55 -5.07
N VAL A 221 5.83 -17.11 -5.75
CA VAL A 221 5.92 -15.70 -6.19
C VAL A 221 4.78 -15.44 -7.17
N ALA A 222 4.01 -14.37 -6.98
CA ALA A 222 3.07 -13.89 -7.98
C ALA A 222 3.87 -13.42 -9.20
N THR A 223 4.10 -14.35 -10.12
CA THR A 223 4.62 -14.11 -11.46
C THR A 223 3.43 -14.05 -12.39
N ASN A 224 3.37 -13.05 -13.27
CA ASN A 224 2.28 -12.87 -14.21
C ASN A 224 2.40 -13.92 -15.34
N PRO A 225 1.57 -14.97 -15.42
CA PRO A 225 1.50 -15.80 -16.59
C PRO A 225 0.43 -15.18 -17.49
N ALA A 226 0.84 -14.25 -18.36
CA ALA A 226 -0.02 -13.62 -19.37
C ALA A 226 -1.27 -12.86 -18.84
N GLY A 227 -1.11 -11.54 -18.63
CA GLY A 227 -2.07 -10.51 -19.08
C GLY A 227 -3.43 -10.37 -18.39
N SER A 228 -3.84 -11.25 -17.46
CA SER A 228 -5.13 -11.08 -16.78
C SER A 228 -5.05 -11.42 -15.30
N SER A 229 -4.85 -10.40 -14.46
CA SER A 229 -4.83 -10.57 -13.01
C SER A 229 -5.69 -9.55 -12.28
N THR A 230 -6.68 -10.04 -11.52
CA THR A 230 -7.41 -9.23 -10.55
C THR A 230 -6.64 -9.26 -9.23
N LEU A 231 -5.84 -8.23 -8.97
CA LEU A 231 -5.21 -8.01 -7.66
C LEU A 231 -6.16 -7.18 -6.82
N THR A 232 -6.64 -7.74 -5.71
CA THR A 232 -7.35 -6.94 -4.71
C THR A 232 -6.44 -6.64 -3.54
N CYS A 233 -6.13 -5.36 -3.31
CA CYS A 233 -5.21 -4.91 -2.26
C CYS A 233 -5.96 -4.09 -1.21
N SER A 234 -5.88 -4.49 0.06
CA SER A 234 -6.55 -3.77 1.15
C SER A 234 -5.63 -2.69 1.75
N PRO A 235 -6.02 -1.39 1.74
CA PRO A 235 -5.21 -0.32 2.36
C PRO A 235 -5.29 -0.31 3.90
N PRO A 236 -4.37 0.41 4.60
CA PRO A 236 -4.32 0.51 6.07
C PRO A 236 -5.63 0.92 6.75
N HIS A 237 -6.07 0.13 7.73
CA HIS A 237 -7.21 0.38 8.59
C HIS A 237 -6.86 1.44 9.64
N ARG A 238 -7.57 2.56 9.57
CA ARG A 238 -7.46 3.67 10.52
C ARG A 238 -8.42 3.44 11.68
N ARG A 239 -7.92 3.09 12.87
CA ARG A 239 -8.71 3.18 14.11
C ARG A 239 -8.99 4.66 14.39
N ARG A 240 -10.22 5.12 14.13
CA ARG A 240 -10.73 6.36 14.74
C ARG A 240 -11.17 6.01 16.16
N SER A 241 -10.36 6.37 17.16
CA SER A 241 -10.80 6.46 18.54
C SER A 241 -11.68 7.70 18.69
N THR A 242 -12.99 7.57 18.51
CA THR A 242 -13.94 8.58 18.97
C THR A 242 -14.35 8.22 20.39
N SER A 243 -13.50 8.50 21.37
CA SER A 243 -13.91 8.62 22.77
C SER A 243 -14.37 10.06 23.01
N SER A 244 -15.63 10.34 22.69
CA SER A 244 -16.28 11.54 23.23
C SER A 244 -16.69 11.21 24.67
N PRO A 245 -16.29 11.99 25.68
CA PRO A 245 -16.77 11.77 27.03
C PRO A 245 -18.28 12.05 27.06
N ARG A 246 -19.03 11.04 27.52
CA ARG A 246 -20.46 11.15 27.80
C ARG A 246 -20.60 12.18 28.93
N LYS A 247 -21.08 13.40 28.63
CA LYS A 247 -21.53 14.33 29.66
C LYS A 247 -22.66 13.65 30.43
N VAL A 248 -22.41 13.33 31.69
CA VAL A 248 -23.44 12.94 32.66
C VAL A 248 -24.33 14.17 32.88
N PRO A 249 -25.66 14.08 32.73
CA PRO A 249 -26.55 15.19 33.06
C PRO A 249 -26.47 15.50 34.55
N ALA A 250 -26.37 16.77 34.91
CA ALA A 250 -26.45 17.22 36.30
C ALA A 250 -27.83 16.87 36.90
N PRO A 251 -27.91 16.48 38.19
CA PRO A 251 -29.18 16.19 38.84
C PRO A 251 -30.02 17.47 39.01
N LEU A 252 -31.33 17.33 38.77
CA LEU A 252 -32.32 18.39 38.94
C LEU A 252 -32.44 18.80 40.44
N PRO A 253 -32.67 20.10 40.74
CA PRO A 253 -32.90 20.54 42.11
C PRO A 253 -34.25 20.04 42.64
N PRO A 254 -34.37 19.76 43.95
CA PRO A 254 -35.60 19.27 44.55
C PRO A 254 -36.70 20.34 44.53
N SER A 255 -37.92 19.91 44.21
CA SER A 255 -39.13 20.75 44.26
C SER A 255 -39.47 21.15 45.71
N PRO A 256 -40.00 22.36 45.95
CA PRO A 256 -40.37 22.80 47.28
C PRO A 256 -41.56 22.00 47.82
N GLN A 257 -41.41 21.46 49.02
CA GLN A 257 -42.52 20.90 49.80
C GLN A 257 -43.18 22.03 50.61
N HIS A 258 -44.51 21.98 50.69
CA HIS A 258 -45.30 22.74 51.67
C HIS A 258 -44.95 22.34 53.10
#